data_AF-Q386Z8-F1
#
_entry.id   AF-Q386Z8-F1
#
_cell.length_a   1.000
_cell.length_b   1.000
_cell.length_c   1.000
_cell.angle_alpha   90.00
_cell.angle_beta   90.00
_cell.angle_gamma   90.00
#
_symmetry.space_group_name_H-M   'P 1'
#
loop_
_entity.id
_entity.type
_entity.pdbx_description
1 polymer ?
#
loop_
_entity_poly.entity_id
_entity_poly.type
_entity_poly.pdbx_seq_one_letter_code
_entity_poly.pdbx_strand_id
1 'polypeptide(L)'
;MPSSWLLNTQEGDITAPCHCSPDVPVTDVQLETFLVYSRSIDVATLHERHPDDDEGRTYAQRLIWNLGYKTLEKVTFTTPSKDESMEHLNVDEQMRIVESGIIYVDVRNEKDEWVRIEGKMGDVIVLPPGMYHRVVSSNSGPATCLRLFRRAETFRPIPRDTAGLSEALVKEAVEAHEEHMFFINNPPVETAMGPANDTDNILVKNPRDFDATLEKVKAALQPGDILVVLIKGVSHPKTHKSWCPPCVLAEPMVQRAVKAAKEKRRVVYVQCNVERSVYLGNPKYLYRTHPFIKVTGIPHFMVFQQGEGGLKDICRESTPWEGYEKWVEKL
;
A
#
# COMPACT_ATOMS: atom_id res chain seq x y z
N MET A 1 -9.26 3.43 -10.66
CA MET A 1 -9.48 3.17 -9.23
C MET A 1 -10.93 2.78 -9.09
N PRO A 2 -11.23 1.72 -8.31
CA PRO A 2 -12.59 1.24 -8.10
C PRO A 2 -13.44 2.27 -7.36
N SER A 3 -14.74 2.33 -7.67
CA SER A 3 -15.70 3.15 -6.91
C SER A 3 -16.00 2.48 -5.57
N SER A 4 -16.16 3.28 -4.51
CA SER A 4 -16.44 2.76 -3.16
C SER A 4 -17.44 3.62 -2.40
N TRP A 5 -18.28 3.01 -1.57
CA TRP A 5 -19.35 3.69 -0.81
C TRP A 5 -19.74 2.92 0.45
N LEU A 6 -20.42 3.59 1.38
CA LEU A 6 -21.04 2.93 2.54
C LEU A 6 -22.26 2.11 2.07
N LEU A 7 -22.32 0.84 2.47
CA LEU A 7 -23.36 -0.10 2.04
C LEU A 7 -24.67 0.13 2.82
N ASN A 8 -25.80 0.18 2.09
CA ASN A 8 -27.13 0.12 2.68
C ASN A 8 -27.45 -1.32 3.14
N THR A 9 -27.35 -1.58 4.43
CA THR A 9 -27.55 -2.92 5.02
C THR A 9 -29.01 -3.37 5.09
N GLN A 10 -29.96 -2.47 4.78
CA GLN A 10 -31.39 -2.82 4.73
C GLN A 10 -31.76 -3.51 3.41
N GLU A 11 -30.90 -3.45 2.39
CA GLU A 11 -31.10 -4.17 1.14
C GLU A 11 -30.67 -5.63 1.28
N GLY A 12 -31.59 -6.55 0.97
CA GLY A 12 -31.35 -7.99 1.12
C GLY A 12 -30.53 -8.61 -0.02
N ASP A 13 -30.54 -8.01 -1.21
CA ASP A 13 -29.76 -8.51 -2.35
C ASP A 13 -28.35 -7.95 -2.35
N ILE A 14 -27.42 -8.70 -1.73
CA ILE A 14 -26.02 -8.32 -1.66
C ILE A 14 -25.33 -8.27 -3.04
N THR A 15 -25.97 -8.77 -4.12
CA THR A 15 -25.44 -8.72 -5.49
C THR A 15 -25.88 -7.47 -6.26
N ALA A 16 -26.81 -6.67 -5.73
CA ALA A 16 -27.15 -5.33 -6.23
C ALA A 16 -26.23 -4.28 -5.59
N PRO A 17 -26.03 -3.07 -6.16
CA PRO A 17 -25.09 -2.06 -5.62
C PRO A 17 -25.28 -1.66 -4.15
N CYS A 18 -26.51 -1.63 -3.63
CA CYS A 18 -26.82 -1.27 -2.23
C CYS A 18 -26.27 0.08 -1.77
N HIS A 19 -26.56 1.14 -2.51
CA HIS A 19 -26.21 2.50 -2.11
C HIS A 19 -27.12 3.01 -0.99
N CYS A 20 -26.55 3.78 -0.05
CA CYS A 20 -27.33 4.58 0.88
C CYS A 20 -28.13 5.68 0.14
N SER A 21 -29.19 6.19 0.77
CA SER A 21 -29.92 7.38 0.31
C SER A 21 -29.99 8.42 1.42
N PRO A 22 -29.21 9.52 1.38
CA PRO A 22 -28.29 9.89 0.28
C PRO A 22 -27.07 8.98 0.19
N ASP A 23 -26.42 8.97 -0.99
CA ASP A 23 -25.19 8.21 -1.22
C ASP A 23 -24.04 8.73 -0.35
N VAL A 24 -23.19 7.81 0.11
CA VAL A 24 -22.07 8.12 1.00
C VAL A 24 -20.80 7.54 0.38
N PRO A 25 -20.13 8.28 -0.52
CA PRO A 25 -18.92 7.80 -1.18
C PRO A 25 -17.77 7.65 -0.18
N VAL A 26 -16.92 6.65 -0.41
CA VAL A 26 -15.69 6.41 0.33
C VAL A 26 -14.51 6.58 -0.62
N THR A 27 -13.61 7.49 -0.27
CA THR A 27 -12.43 7.80 -1.09
C THR A 27 -11.31 6.77 -0.90
N ASP A 28 -10.38 6.68 -1.86
CA ASP A 28 -9.20 5.83 -1.74
C ASP A 28 -8.39 6.13 -0.46
N VAL A 29 -8.28 7.42 -0.09
CA VAL A 29 -7.56 7.82 1.12
C VAL A 29 -8.22 7.25 2.37
N GLN A 30 -9.56 7.18 2.39
CA GLN A 30 -10.29 6.52 3.48
C GLN A 30 -10.13 5.00 3.46
N LEU A 31 -10.13 4.35 2.30
CA LEU A 31 -9.83 2.91 2.21
C LEU A 31 -8.43 2.59 2.77
N GLU A 32 -7.45 3.42 2.42
CA GLU A 32 -6.07 3.29 2.86
C GLU A 32 -5.93 3.44 4.39
N THR A 33 -6.83 4.15 5.09
CA THR A 33 -6.78 4.27 6.56
C THR A 33 -7.12 2.98 7.29
N PHE A 34 -7.89 2.07 6.67
CA PHE A 34 -8.12 0.71 7.18
C PHE A 34 -7.36 -0.36 6.36
N LEU A 35 -6.28 0.07 5.69
CA LEU A 35 -5.29 -0.76 5.01
C LEU A 35 -5.82 -1.52 3.80
N VAL A 36 -6.89 -1.02 3.18
CA VAL A 36 -7.36 -1.51 1.88
C VAL A 36 -6.74 -0.67 0.79
N TYR A 37 -6.06 -1.34 -0.13
CA TYR A 37 -5.34 -0.67 -1.22
C TYR A 37 -5.89 -1.09 -2.57
N SER A 38 -5.84 -0.17 -3.53
CA SER A 38 -6.22 -0.46 -4.91
C SER A 38 -5.23 0.12 -5.91
N ARG A 39 -5.17 -0.52 -7.08
CA ARG A 39 -4.42 -0.06 -8.25
C ARG A 39 -5.09 -0.61 -9.50
N SER A 40 -4.69 -0.13 -10.67
CA SER A 40 -5.15 -0.71 -11.93
C SER A 40 -3.98 -1.33 -12.69
N ILE A 41 -4.23 -2.44 -13.37
CA ILE A 41 -3.28 -3.11 -14.24
C ILE A 41 -3.95 -3.42 -15.58
N ASP A 42 -3.15 -3.52 -16.63
CA ASP A 42 -3.64 -4.03 -17.91
C ASP A 42 -3.81 -5.54 -17.82
N VAL A 43 -5.03 -6.02 -18.02
CA VAL A 43 -5.37 -7.44 -17.94
C VAL A 43 -5.24 -8.15 -19.29
N ALA A 44 -5.16 -7.42 -20.40
CA ALA A 44 -5.16 -7.99 -21.74
C ALA A 44 -3.99 -8.96 -21.96
N THR A 45 -2.84 -8.69 -21.33
CA THR A 45 -1.61 -9.47 -21.50
C THR A 45 -1.32 -10.43 -20.32
N LEU A 46 -2.16 -10.48 -19.28
CA LEU A 46 -1.84 -11.24 -18.05
C LEU A 46 -1.52 -12.72 -18.28
N HIS A 47 -2.18 -13.32 -19.25
CA HIS A 47 -2.01 -14.72 -19.61
C HIS A 47 -0.96 -14.95 -20.70
N GLU A 48 -0.42 -13.88 -21.31
CA GLU A 48 0.65 -13.97 -22.29
C GLU A 48 2.00 -14.20 -21.60
N ARG A 49 2.92 -14.87 -22.31
CA ARG A 49 4.29 -15.07 -21.85
C ARG A 49 5.00 -13.72 -21.74
N HIS A 50 5.66 -13.48 -20.61
CA HIS A 50 6.52 -12.31 -20.46
C HIS A 50 7.77 -12.48 -21.33
N PRO A 51 8.11 -11.50 -22.20
CA PRO A 51 9.21 -11.65 -23.17
C PRO A 51 10.58 -11.82 -22.49
N ASP A 52 10.80 -11.15 -21.36
CA ASP A 52 12.07 -11.16 -20.62
C ASP A 52 12.11 -12.08 -19.39
N ASP A 53 11.20 -13.07 -19.30
CA ASP A 53 11.23 -14.06 -18.20
C ASP A 53 11.91 -15.37 -18.64
N ASP A 54 13.07 -15.64 -18.04
CA ASP A 54 13.89 -16.82 -18.33
C ASP A 54 13.21 -18.15 -17.99
N GLU A 55 12.27 -18.16 -17.03
CA GLU A 55 11.50 -19.35 -16.65
C GLU A 55 10.20 -19.47 -17.46
N GLY A 56 9.98 -18.58 -18.44
CA GLY A 56 8.81 -18.60 -19.31
C GLY A 56 7.51 -18.24 -18.60
N ARG A 57 7.56 -17.49 -17.50
CA ARG A 57 6.37 -17.04 -16.77
C ARG A 57 5.47 -16.16 -17.64
N THR A 58 4.17 -16.23 -17.41
CA THR A 58 3.23 -15.21 -17.91
C THR A 58 3.40 -13.87 -17.19
N TYR A 59 2.81 -12.80 -17.72
CA TYR A 59 2.77 -11.50 -17.02
C TYR A 59 2.16 -11.61 -15.62
N ALA A 60 1.09 -12.39 -15.44
CA ALA A 60 0.48 -12.63 -14.12
C ALA A 60 1.47 -13.34 -13.16
N GLN A 61 2.11 -14.41 -13.63
CA GLN A 61 3.08 -15.16 -12.81
C GLN A 61 4.31 -14.33 -12.45
N ARG A 62 4.82 -13.52 -13.39
CA ARG A 62 5.93 -12.59 -13.14
C ARG A 62 5.53 -11.51 -12.14
N LEU A 63 4.31 -10.96 -12.24
CA LEU A 63 3.79 -9.97 -11.32
C LEU A 63 3.75 -10.52 -9.89
N ILE A 64 3.23 -11.74 -9.72
CA ILE A 64 3.12 -12.44 -8.44
C ILE A 64 4.48 -12.68 -7.81
N TRP A 65 5.43 -13.18 -8.61
CA TRP A 65 6.80 -13.38 -8.19
C TRP A 65 7.47 -12.07 -7.75
N ASN A 66 7.37 -11.01 -8.57
CA ASN A 66 7.89 -9.68 -8.23
C ASN A 66 7.26 -9.13 -6.95
N LEU A 67 5.95 -9.35 -6.77
CA LEU A 67 5.20 -8.96 -5.59
C LEU A 67 5.38 -9.95 -4.43
N GLY A 68 6.20 -11.00 -4.55
CA GLY A 68 6.44 -11.98 -3.48
C GLY A 68 5.18 -12.69 -2.96
N TYR A 69 4.17 -12.88 -3.82
CA TYR A 69 3.03 -13.77 -3.53
C TYR A 69 3.41 -15.21 -3.84
N LYS A 70 2.88 -16.17 -3.08
CA LYS A 70 3.17 -17.60 -3.26
C LYS A 70 2.15 -18.32 -4.11
N THR A 71 0.89 -17.88 -4.03
CA THR A 71 -0.23 -18.60 -4.61
C THR A 71 -0.98 -17.71 -5.59
N LEU A 72 -1.35 -18.30 -6.72
CA LEU A 72 -2.21 -17.73 -7.75
C LEU A 72 -3.35 -18.70 -8.03
N GLU A 73 -4.57 -18.22 -7.96
CA GLU A 73 -5.75 -19.01 -8.31
C GLU A 73 -6.70 -18.19 -9.19
N LYS A 74 -7.28 -18.82 -10.22
CA LYS A 74 -8.34 -18.21 -11.01
C LYS A 74 -9.69 -18.60 -10.41
N VAL A 75 -10.50 -17.61 -10.06
CA VAL A 75 -11.81 -17.81 -9.43
C VAL A 75 -12.88 -17.21 -10.33
N THR A 76 -13.96 -17.96 -10.59
CA THR A 76 -15.12 -17.48 -11.35
C THR A 76 -16.37 -17.54 -10.47
N PHE A 77 -17.03 -16.41 -10.30
CA PHE A 77 -18.25 -16.22 -9.53
C PHE A 77 -19.45 -16.30 -10.47
N THR A 78 -20.09 -17.47 -10.59
CA THR A 78 -21.34 -17.64 -11.36
C THR A 78 -22.58 -17.51 -10.48
N THR A 79 -22.46 -17.94 -9.23
CA THR A 79 -23.41 -17.78 -8.14
C THR A 79 -22.61 -17.41 -6.88
N PRO A 80 -23.21 -16.77 -5.87
CA PRO A 80 -22.52 -16.50 -4.61
C PRO A 80 -21.94 -17.81 -4.05
N SER A 81 -20.60 -17.92 -4.03
CA SER A 81 -19.92 -19.03 -3.35
C SER A 81 -20.18 -18.90 -1.86
N LYS A 82 -20.53 -20.00 -1.18
CA LYS A 82 -20.80 -19.97 0.27
C LYS A 82 -19.66 -19.32 1.05
N ASP A 83 -18.42 -19.71 0.73
CA ASP A 83 -17.23 -19.28 1.47
C ASP A 83 -16.81 -17.84 1.13
N GLU A 84 -17.07 -17.37 -0.09
CA GLU A 84 -16.74 -15.99 -0.49
C GLU A 84 -17.82 -15.00 -0.04
N SER A 85 -19.09 -15.39 -0.12
CA SER A 85 -20.23 -14.51 0.15
C SER A 85 -20.56 -14.39 1.64
N MET A 86 -20.15 -15.37 2.46
CA MET A 86 -20.25 -15.26 3.91
C MET A 86 -19.25 -14.26 4.47
N GLU A 87 -19.62 -13.54 5.54
CA GLU A 87 -18.68 -12.66 6.23
C GLU A 87 -17.58 -13.48 6.91
N HIS A 88 -16.33 -13.20 6.54
CA HIS A 88 -15.16 -13.93 7.00
C HIS A 88 -13.93 -13.03 7.03
N LEU A 89 -12.84 -13.51 7.63
CA LEU A 89 -11.51 -12.93 7.48
C LEU A 89 -10.54 -13.96 6.91
N ASN A 90 -9.37 -13.49 6.48
CA ASN A 90 -8.24 -14.35 6.16
C ASN A 90 -7.04 -13.94 7.01
N VAL A 91 -6.26 -14.92 7.48
CA VAL A 91 -5.05 -14.69 8.29
C VAL A 91 -3.84 -14.25 7.45
N ASP A 92 -3.99 -14.24 6.14
CA ASP A 92 -2.99 -13.80 5.18
C ASP A 92 -3.57 -12.71 4.26
N GLU A 93 -2.69 -11.91 3.67
CA GLU A 93 -3.07 -10.84 2.76
C GLU A 93 -3.63 -11.44 1.48
N GLN A 94 -4.73 -10.85 1.01
CA GLN A 94 -5.36 -11.25 -0.25
C GLN A 94 -5.28 -10.12 -1.26
N MET A 95 -4.86 -10.45 -2.48
CA MET A 95 -4.97 -9.56 -3.62
C MET A 95 -5.90 -10.18 -4.66
N ARG A 96 -6.80 -9.38 -5.19
CA ARG A 96 -7.69 -9.75 -6.29
C ARG A 96 -7.39 -8.90 -7.50
N ILE A 97 -7.28 -9.53 -8.67
CA ILE A 97 -7.16 -8.86 -9.97
C ILE A 97 -8.40 -9.23 -10.76
N VAL A 98 -9.27 -8.28 -11.07
CA VAL A 98 -10.51 -8.56 -11.80
C VAL A 98 -10.21 -8.68 -13.29
N GLU A 99 -10.51 -9.84 -13.87
CA GLU A 99 -10.28 -10.15 -15.28
C GLU A 99 -11.53 -9.94 -16.14
N SER A 100 -12.72 -10.17 -15.58
CA SER A 100 -13.99 -9.94 -16.27
C SER A 100 -15.15 -9.77 -15.29
N GLY A 101 -16.23 -9.14 -15.77
CA GLY A 101 -17.42 -8.87 -14.97
C GLY A 101 -17.16 -7.81 -13.89
N ILE A 102 -18.05 -7.79 -12.89
CA ILE A 102 -17.99 -6.88 -11.75
C ILE A 102 -18.11 -7.69 -10.47
N ILE A 103 -17.19 -7.47 -9.54
CA ILE A 103 -17.27 -7.99 -8.17
C ILE A 103 -17.58 -6.86 -7.19
N TYR A 104 -18.33 -7.17 -6.15
CA TYR A 104 -18.43 -6.35 -4.96
C TYR A 104 -17.58 -6.99 -3.85
N VAL A 105 -16.65 -6.20 -3.33
CA VAL A 105 -15.84 -6.55 -2.16
C VAL A 105 -16.34 -5.68 -1.01
N ASP A 106 -17.15 -6.28 -0.14
CA ASP A 106 -17.65 -5.60 1.05
C ASP A 106 -16.66 -5.82 2.18
N VAL A 107 -16.29 -4.77 2.89
CA VAL A 107 -15.28 -4.78 3.95
C VAL A 107 -15.81 -4.07 5.20
N ARG A 108 -15.33 -4.44 6.39
CA ARG A 108 -15.60 -3.70 7.62
C ARG A 108 -14.57 -2.59 7.80
N ASN A 109 -15.04 -1.36 7.99
CA ASN A 109 -14.20 -0.22 8.37
C ASN A 109 -13.87 -0.24 9.88
N GLU A 110 -13.18 0.79 10.38
CA GLU A 110 -12.81 0.91 11.79
C GLU A 110 -13.99 1.01 12.77
N LYS A 111 -15.18 1.34 12.27
CA LYS A 111 -16.44 1.44 13.02
C LYS A 111 -17.31 0.20 12.88
N ASP A 112 -16.79 -0.86 12.27
CA ASP A 112 -17.52 -2.09 11.94
C ASP A 112 -18.72 -1.85 11.00
N GLU A 113 -18.67 -0.81 10.17
CA GLU A 113 -19.66 -0.56 9.12
C GLU A 113 -19.24 -1.21 7.81
N TRP A 114 -20.21 -1.62 7.00
CA TRP A 114 -19.94 -2.16 5.67
C TRP A 114 -19.60 -1.05 4.68
N VAL A 115 -18.40 -1.14 4.09
CA VAL A 115 -17.97 -0.37 2.93
C VAL A 115 -17.90 -1.31 1.74
N ARG A 116 -18.54 -0.92 0.63
CA ARG A 116 -18.49 -1.64 -0.63
C ARG A 116 -17.44 -1.05 -1.54
N ILE A 117 -16.69 -1.93 -2.19
CA ILE A 117 -15.74 -1.61 -3.27
C ILE A 117 -16.21 -2.34 -4.53
N GLU A 118 -16.47 -1.59 -5.59
CA GLU A 118 -16.84 -2.12 -6.90
C GLU A 118 -15.59 -2.38 -7.74
N GLY A 119 -15.22 -3.66 -7.89
CA GLY A 119 -14.10 -4.08 -8.73
C GLY A 119 -14.54 -4.37 -10.16
N LYS A 120 -13.93 -3.68 -11.14
CA LYS A 120 -14.14 -3.90 -12.58
C LYS A 120 -12.87 -4.44 -13.23
N MET A 121 -13.00 -4.92 -14.46
CA MET A 121 -11.87 -5.39 -15.27
C MET A 121 -10.66 -4.43 -15.19
N GLY A 122 -9.51 -4.96 -14.79
CA GLY A 122 -8.28 -4.20 -14.61
C GLY A 122 -8.05 -3.65 -13.19
N ASP A 123 -9.07 -3.62 -12.34
CA ASP A 123 -8.91 -3.23 -10.94
C ASP A 123 -8.22 -4.33 -10.14
N VAL A 124 -7.34 -3.89 -9.25
CA VAL A 124 -6.67 -4.70 -8.25
C VAL A 124 -7.10 -4.20 -6.88
N ILE A 125 -7.59 -5.10 -6.04
CA ILE A 125 -8.02 -4.81 -4.67
C ILE A 125 -7.18 -5.67 -3.71
N VAL A 126 -6.62 -5.05 -2.69
CA VAL A 126 -5.75 -5.70 -1.71
C VAL A 126 -6.37 -5.56 -0.33
N LEU A 127 -6.63 -6.70 0.29
CA LEU A 127 -7.21 -6.80 1.62
C LEU A 127 -6.11 -7.23 2.61
N PRO A 128 -5.97 -6.53 3.74
CA PRO A 128 -4.99 -6.89 4.75
C PRO A 128 -5.41 -8.18 5.48
N PRO A 129 -4.47 -8.91 6.11
CA PRO A 129 -4.80 -9.97 7.04
C PRO A 129 -5.74 -9.47 8.15
N GLY A 130 -6.64 -10.32 8.63
CA GLY A 130 -7.50 -10.04 9.79
C GLY A 130 -8.72 -9.14 9.54
N MET A 131 -8.89 -8.61 8.33
CA MET A 131 -10.05 -7.78 8.01
C MET A 131 -11.27 -8.64 7.67
N TYR A 132 -12.40 -8.35 8.31
CA TYR A 132 -13.68 -8.95 7.95
C TYR A 132 -14.19 -8.38 6.63
N HIS A 133 -14.58 -9.28 5.73
CA HIS A 133 -15.05 -8.96 4.39
C HIS A 133 -15.94 -10.08 3.83
N ARG A 134 -16.51 -9.82 2.65
CA ARG A 134 -17.11 -10.83 1.77
C ARG A 134 -16.97 -10.38 0.33
N VAL A 135 -17.05 -11.32 -0.61
CA VAL A 135 -16.95 -11.08 -2.04
C VAL A 135 -18.06 -11.77 -2.79
N VAL A 136 -18.72 -11.02 -3.67
CA VAL A 136 -19.78 -11.51 -4.54
C VAL A 136 -19.63 -10.96 -5.95
N SER A 137 -20.13 -11.67 -6.96
CA SER A 137 -20.36 -11.05 -8.26
C SER A 137 -21.59 -10.14 -8.19
N SER A 138 -21.55 -9.05 -8.95
CA SER A 138 -22.75 -8.23 -9.17
C SER A 138 -23.82 -9.05 -9.91
N ASN A 139 -25.09 -8.65 -9.80
CA ASN A 139 -26.18 -9.23 -10.57
C ASN A 139 -26.11 -8.98 -12.10
N SER A 140 -25.12 -8.23 -12.59
CA SER A 140 -24.92 -7.97 -14.02
C SER A 140 -24.36 -9.15 -14.82
N GLY A 141 -23.86 -10.20 -14.15
CA GLY A 141 -23.35 -11.41 -14.79
C GLY A 141 -22.21 -12.06 -14.00
N PRO A 142 -21.63 -13.15 -14.53
CA PRO A 142 -20.50 -13.80 -13.90
C PRO A 142 -19.28 -12.88 -13.90
N ALA A 143 -18.47 -12.99 -12.85
CA ALA A 143 -17.20 -12.28 -12.75
C ALA A 143 -16.06 -13.27 -12.57
N THR A 144 -14.88 -12.93 -13.06
CA THR A 144 -13.66 -13.73 -12.91
C THR A 144 -12.56 -12.85 -12.36
N CYS A 145 -11.83 -13.37 -11.37
CA CYS A 145 -10.64 -12.72 -10.85
C CYS A 145 -9.50 -13.72 -10.63
N LEU A 146 -8.29 -13.21 -10.67
CA LEU A 146 -7.15 -13.87 -10.03
C LEU A 146 -7.17 -13.55 -8.54
N ARG A 147 -7.09 -14.57 -7.69
CA ARG A 147 -6.94 -14.48 -6.23
C ARG A 147 -5.52 -14.89 -5.86
N LEU A 148 -4.85 -14.04 -5.09
CA LEU A 148 -3.44 -14.20 -4.72
C LEU A 148 -3.29 -14.17 -3.21
N PHE A 149 -2.40 -15.02 -2.68
CA PHE A 149 -2.02 -15.04 -1.25
C PHE A 149 -0.51 -14.87 -1.07
N ARG A 150 -0.12 -14.09 -0.07
CA ARG A 150 1.31 -13.78 0.15
C ARG A 150 2.08 -14.97 0.73
N ARG A 151 1.42 -15.76 1.58
CA ARG A 151 1.99 -16.88 2.35
C ARG A 151 1.14 -18.13 2.26
N ALA A 152 -0.19 -18.01 2.27
CA ALA A 152 -1.10 -19.15 2.28
C ALA A 152 -1.05 -19.91 0.94
N GLU A 153 -1.15 -21.24 1.01
CA GLU A 153 -1.14 -22.11 -0.17
C GLU A 153 -2.53 -22.26 -0.78
N THR A 154 -3.58 -22.04 0.02
CA THR A 154 -4.98 -22.16 -0.40
C THR A 154 -5.83 -21.11 0.31
N PHE A 155 -7.00 -20.83 -0.25
CA PHE A 155 -8.01 -20.01 0.40
C PHE A 155 -8.58 -20.73 1.62
N ARG A 156 -8.44 -20.11 2.80
CA ARG A 156 -8.93 -20.61 4.09
C ARG A 156 -9.62 -19.48 4.84
N PRO A 157 -10.83 -19.07 4.39
CA PRO A 157 -11.59 -18.04 5.09
C PRO A 157 -12.01 -18.57 6.45
N ILE A 158 -11.92 -17.72 7.47
CA ILE A 158 -12.44 -18.01 8.81
C ILE A 158 -13.71 -17.19 9.02
N PRO A 159 -14.88 -17.82 9.12
CA PRO A 159 -16.15 -17.15 9.34
C PRO A 159 -16.12 -16.22 10.56
N ARG A 160 -16.81 -15.08 10.47
CA ARG A 160 -17.01 -14.20 11.63
C ARG A 160 -17.86 -14.86 12.72
N ASP A 161 -18.88 -15.61 12.31
CA ASP A 161 -19.60 -16.50 13.21
C ASP A 161 -18.75 -17.74 13.48
N THR A 162 -18.22 -17.84 14.69
CA THR A 162 -17.29 -18.89 15.11
C THR A 162 -17.99 -20.16 15.61
N ALA A 163 -19.32 -20.21 15.57
CA ALA A 163 -20.07 -21.39 16.00
C ALA A 163 -19.62 -22.66 15.25
N GLY A 164 -19.19 -23.67 16.01
CA GLY A 164 -18.74 -24.96 15.47
C GLY A 164 -17.30 -24.98 14.93
N LEU A 165 -16.56 -23.87 14.99
CA LEU A 165 -15.13 -23.85 14.66
C LEU A 165 -14.27 -24.44 15.80
N SER A 166 -13.09 -24.94 15.47
CA SER A 166 -12.13 -25.42 16.47
C SER A 166 -11.51 -24.26 17.24
N GLU A 167 -11.11 -24.48 18.50
CA GLU A 167 -10.44 -23.46 19.33
C GLU A 167 -9.20 -22.85 18.65
N ALA A 168 -8.43 -23.67 17.92
CA ALA A 168 -7.27 -23.20 17.17
C ALA A 168 -7.66 -22.21 16.07
N LEU A 169 -8.71 -22.49 15.30
CA LEU A 169 -9.22 -21.59 14.25
C LEU A 169 -9.76 -20.29 14.83
N VAL A 170 -10.49 -20.37 15.94
CA VAL A 170 -11.01 -19.19 16.63
C VAL A 170 -9.86 -18.31 17.10
N LYS A 171 -8.82 -18.91 17.71
CA LYS A 171 -7.62 -18.19 18.15
C LYS A 171 -6.88 -17.52 16.99
N GLU A 172 -6.65 -18.24 15.89
CA GLU A 172 -6.02 -17.68 14.68
C GLU A 172 -6.78 -16.45 14.16
N ALA A 173 -8.12 -16.51 14.14
CA ALA A 173 -8.95 -15.40 13.69
C ALA A 173 -8.90 -14.19 14.63
N VAL A 174 -8.95 -14.42 15.94
CA VAL A 174 -8.84 -13.36 16.95
C VAL A 174 -7.49 -12.66 16.85
N GLU A 175 -6.38 -13.41 16.80
CA GLU A 175 -5.03 -12.84 16.72
C GLU A 175 -4.84 -12.02 15.43
N ALA A 176 -5.33 -12.53 14.29
CA ALA A 176 -5.25 -11.81 13.02
C ALA A 176 -6.08 -10.51 13.05
N HIS A 177 -7.30 -10.56 13.59
CA HIS A 177 -8.18 -9.39 13.69
C HIS A 177 -7.63 -8.34 14.67
N GLU A 178 -7.12 -8.76 15.83
CA GLU A 178 -6.48 -7.85 16.78
C GLU A 178 -5.24 -7.18 16.19
N GLU A 179 -4.44 -7.90 15.40
CA GLU A 179 -3.30 -7.31 14.69
C GLU A 179 -3.73 -6.29 13.64
N HIS A 180 -4.78 -6.58 12.86
CA HIS A 180 -5.36 -5.64 11.90
C HIS A 180 -5.81 -4.35 12.60
N MET A 181 -6.60 -4.48 13.68
CA MET A 181 -7.06 -3.34 14.47
C MET A 181 -5.90 -2.58 15.12
N PHE A 182 -4.84 -3.27 15.55
CA PHE A 182 -3.64 -2.62 16.06
C PHE A 182 -2.98 -1.74 14.98
N PHE A 183 -2.87 -2.20 13.73
CA PHE A 183 -2.27 -1.40 12.65
C PHE A 183 -3.13 -0.20 12.24
N ILE A 184 -4.46 -0.35 12.22
CA ILE A 184 -5.38 0.77 11.98
C ILE A 184 -5.19 1.86 13.05
N ASN A 185 -5.13 1.47 14.32
CA ASN A 185 -5.05 2.40 15.44
C ASN A 185 -3.63 2.95 15.69
N ASN A 186 -2.59 2.38 15.07
CA ASN A 186 -1.21 2.81 15.22
C ASN A 186 -0.56 3.09 13.85
N PRO A 187 -1.08 4.06 13.09
CA PRO A 187 -0.49 4.43 11.81
C PRO A 187 0.92 5.01 12.03
N PRO A 188 1.82 4.95 11.02
CA PRO A 188 3.15 5.54 11.14
C PRO A 188 3.07 7.04 11.47
N VAL A 189 3.67 7.43 12.59
CA VAL A 189 3.80 8.84 13.03
C VAL A 189 5.26 9.28 13.15
N GLU A 190 6.20 8.38 12.85
CA GLU A 190 7.63 8.60 12.98
C GLU A 190 8.34 8.47 11.64
N THR A 191 9.46 9.18 11.52
CA THR A 191 10.43 8.97 10.47
C THR A 191 11.63 8.16 11.01
N ALA A 192 12.60 7.84 10.15
CA ALA A 192 13.88 7.28 10.59
C ALA A 192 14.63 8.17 11.59
N MET A 193 14.29 9.47 11.68
CA MET A 193 14.90 10.41 12.61
C MET A 193 14.12 10.58 13.93
N GLY A 194 13.04 9.80 14.14
CA GLY A 194 12.18 9.87 15.32
C GLY A 194 10.79 10.47 15.02
N PRO A 195 10.05 10.93 16.04
CA PRO A 195 8.71 11.48 15.88
C PRO A 195 8.65 12.58 14.81
N ALA A 196 7.71 12.46 13.88
CA ALA A 196 7.54 13.45 12.83
C ALA A 196 7.01 14.77 13.41
N ASN A 197 7.40 15.88 12.79
CA ASN A 197 6.93 17.22 13.10
C ASN A 197 6.70 18.01 11.80
N ASP A 198 6.15 19.21 11.92
CA ASP A 198 5.80 20.07 10.79
C ASP A 198 6.92 21.03 10.35
N THR A 199 8.12 20.92 10.92
CA THR A 199 9.19 21.91 10.78
C THR A 199 10.42 21.41 10.05
N ASP A 200 10.99 20.29 10.49
CA ASP A 200 12.30 19.81 10.05
C ASP A 200 12.43 18.27 9.99
N ASN A 201 11.44 17.53 10.50
CA ASN A 201 11.37 16.08 10.44
C ASN A 201 9.99 15.64 9.96
N ILE A 202 9.74 15.78 8.66
CA ILE A 202 8.40 15.71 8.09
C ILE A 202 8.13 14.30 7.54
N LEU A 203 6.94 13.76 7.80
CA LEU A 203 6.47 12.49 7.26
C LEU A 203 5.35 12.71 6.23
N VAL A 204 5.62 12.36 4.99
CA VAL A 204 4.61 12.24 3.93
C VAL A 204 4.04 10.84 3.98
N LYS A 205 2.83 10.71 4.54
CA LYS A 205 2.12 9.43 4.70
C LYS A 205 1.48 8.95 3.40
N ASN A 206 0.87 9.87 2.65
CA ASN A 206 0.26 9.58 1.35
C ASN A 206 1.07 10.26 0.23
N PRO A 207 1.41 9.56 -0.87
CA PRO A 207 2.06 10.17 -2.02
C PRO A 207 1.30 11.35 -2.63
N ARG A 208 -0.03 11.41 -2.46
CA ARG A 208 -0.87 12.53 -2.92
C ARG A 208 -0.58 13.84 -2.16
N ASP A 209 0.00 13.77 -0.96
CA ASP A 209 0.31 14.94 -0.12
C ASP A 209 1.72 15.50 -0.38
N PHE A 210 2.50 14.85 -1.25
CA PHE A 210 3.91 15.20 -1.46
C PHE A 210 4.09 16.61 -2.01
N ASP A 211 3.32 17.03 -3.01
CA ASP A 211 3.48 18.36 -3.62
C ASP A 211 3.17 19.48 -2.63
N ALA A 212 2.05 19.38 -1.91
CA ALA A 212 1.69 20.35 -0.88
C ALA A 212 2.77 20.42 0.21
N THR A 213 3.33 19.26 0.59
CA THR A 213 4.44 19.19 1.55
C THR A 213 5.70 19.84 1.02
N LEU A 214 6.09 19.53 -0.22
CA LEU A 214 7.29 20.05 -0.85
C LEU A 214 7.23 21.57 -1.03
N GLU A 215 6.07 22.11 -1.42
CA GLU A 215 5.87 23.55 -1.55
C GLU A 215 5.96 24.26 -0.19
N LYS A 216 5.33 23.71 0.86
CA LYS A 216 5.47 24.21 2.24
C LYS A 216 6.94 24.21 2.68
N VAL A 217 7.68 23.14 2.39
CA VAL A 217 9.10 23.01 2.72
C VAL A 217 9.93 24.04 1.96
N LYS A 218 9.78 24.16 0.64
CA LYS A 218 10.51 25.14 -0.18
C LYS A 218 10.29 26.57 0.30
N ALA A 219 9.06 26.92 0.68
CA ALA A 219 8.73 28.25 1.19
C ALA A 219 9.43 28.57 2.53
N ALA A 220 9.80 27.54 3.30
CA ALA A 220 10.45 27.69 4.62
C ALA A 220 11.98 27.55 4.59
N LEU A 221 12.57 27.17 3.45
CA LEU A 221 14.02 27.02 3.30
C LEU A 221 14.71 28.37 3.05
N GLN A 222 15.83 28.59 3.72
CA GLN A 222 16.71 29.75 3.52
C GLN A 222 17.95 29.36 2.72
N PRO A 223 18.62 30.30 2.02
CA PRO A 223 19.87 30.01 1.34
C PRO A 223 20.90 29.36 2.27
N GLY A 224 21.43 28.21 1.85
CA GLY A 224 22.37 27.41 2.64
C GLY A 224 21.74 26.27 3.43
N ASP A 225 20.41 26.25 3.61
CA ASP A 225 19.69 25.12 4.23
C ASP A 225 19.79 23.87 3.35
N ILE A 226 19.71 22.71 4.01
CA ILE A 226 19.75 21.40 3.37
C ILE A 226 18.37 20.74 3.44
N LEU A 227 17.89 20.28 2.30
CA LEU A 227 16.72 19.41 2.21
C LEU A 227 17.19 17.97 1.93
N VAL A 228 16.82 17.06 2.82
CA VAL A 228 17.03 15.63 2.64
C VAL A 228 15.67 14.97 2.42
N VAL A 229 15.54 14.19 1.35
CA VAL A 229 14.32 13.43 1.04
C VAL A 229 14.65 11.95 0.98
N LEU A 230 13.96 11.13 1.79
CA LEU A 230 14.07 9.67 1.73
C LEU A 230 12.72 9.05 1.36
N ILE A 231 12.67 8.32 0.26
CA ILE A 231 11.53 7.48 -0.11
C ILE A 231 11.84 6.04 0.27
N LYS A 232 10.99 5.45 1.10
CA LYS A 232 11.20 4.11 1.65
C LYS A 232 9.91 3.34 1.80
N GLY A 233 10.02 2.02 1.92
CA GLY A 233 8.89 1.19 2.31
C GLY A 233 8.41 1.57 3.71
N VAL A 234 7.09 1.66 3.90
CA VAL A 234 6.47 1.87 5.21
C VAL A 234 7.01 0.85 6.23
N SER A 235 7.26 1.32 7.45
CA SER A 235 7.73 0.48 8.54
C SER A 235 6.57 -0.26 9.21
N HIS A 236 6.82 -1.50 9.60
CA HIS A 236 5.86 -2.30 10.35
C HIS A 236 5.64 -1.70 11.76
N PRO A 237 4.39 -1.41 12.19
CA PRO A 237 4.14 -0.69 13.44
C PRO A 237 4.77 -1.31 14.70
N LYS A 238 4.82 -2.66 14.80
CA LYS A 238 5.45 -3.35 15.96
C LYS A 238 6.98 -3.47 15.92
N THR A 239 7.57 -3.62 14.73
CA THR A 239 9.01 -3.92 14.61
C THR A 239 9.83 -2.70 14.18
N HIS A 240 9.16 -1.63 13.75
CA HIS A 240 9.71 -0.41 13.19
C HIS A 240 10.58 -0.60 11.93
N LYS A 241 10.67 -1.84 11.40
CA LYS A 241 11.45 -2.16 10.21
C LYS A 241 10.62 -1.95 8.94
N SER A 242 11.23 -1.35 7.91
CA SER A 242 10.65 -1.27 6.56
C SER A 242 10.36 -2.67 6.01
N TRP A 243 9.27 -2.81 5.25
CA TRP A 243 9.02 -4.02 4.46
C TRP A 243 10.08 -4.25 3.37
N CYS A 244 10.86 -3.21 3.02
CA CYS A 244 11.89 -3.24 1.99
C CYS A 244 13.28 -3.50 2.63
N PRO A 245 13.92 -4.66 2.41
CA PRO A 245 15.22 -4.97 3.03
C PRO A 245 16.33 -3.96 2.68
N PRO A 246 16.48 -3.48 1.42
CA PRO A 246 17.37 -2.36 1.11
C PRO A 246 17.15 -1.11 1.95
N CYS A 247 15.90 -0.77 2.28
CA CYS A 247 15.60 0.39 3.15
C CYS A 247 16.08 0.15 4.57
N VAL A 248 15.89 -1.07 5.12
CA VAL A 248 16.38 -1.45 6.45
C VAL A 248 17.90 -1.28 6.55
N LEU A 249 18.65 -1.59 5.48
CA LEU A 249 20.09 -1.41 5.44
C LEU A 249 20.51 0.07 5.34
N ALA A 250 19.75 0.89 4.60
CA ALA A 250 20.07 2.30 4.39
C ALA A 250 19.72 3.21 5.57
N GLU A 251 18.66 2.89 6.34
CA GLU A 251 18.17 3.74 7.43
C GLU A 251 19.27 4.16 8.42
N PRO A 252 20.13 3.27 8.96
CA PRO A 252 21.23 3.69 9.84
C PRO A 252 22.25 4.63 9.17
N MET A 253 22.48 4.49 7.86
CA MET A 253 23.39 5.37 7.11
C MET A 253 22.78 6.77 6.96
N VAL A 254 21.47 6.83 6.61
CA VAL A 254 20.72 8.08 6.55
C VAL A 254 20.72 8.78 7.92
N GLN A 255 20.49 8.05 9.00
CA GLN A 255 20.50 8.60 10.36
C GLN A 255 21.84 9.25 10.71
N ARG A 256 22.96 8.57 10.45
CA ARG A 256 24.30 9.13 10.68
C ARG A 256 24.55 10.35 9.82
N ALA A 257 24.24 10.27 8.53
CA ALA A 257 24.44 11.38 7.59
C ALA A 257 23.65 12.63 7.98
N VAL A 258 22.34 12.48 8.26
CA VAL A 258 21.47 13.59 8.64
C VAL A 258 21.90 14.18 9.99
N LYS A 259 22.29 13.35 10.96
CA LYS A 259 22.81 13.84 12.25
C LYS A 259 24.09 14.66 12.07
N ALA A 260 25.06 14.15 11.31
CA ALA A 260 26.30 14.87 11.03
C ALA A 260 26.07 16.16 10.21
N ALA A 261 25.10 16.17 9.29
CA ALA A 261 24.72 17.37 8.55
C ALA A 261 24.06 18.43 9.46
N LYS A 262 23.24 18.01 10.42
CA LYS A 262 22.60 18.91 11.43
C LYS A 262 23.62 19.63 12.33
N GLU A 263 24.84 19.11 12.46
CA GLU A 263 25.93 19.78 13.18
C GLU A 263 26.54 20.95 12.39
N LYS A 264 26.35 20.97 11.07
CA LYS A 264 26.96 21.97 10.16
C LYS A 264 25.95 22.99 9.64
N ARG A 265 24.71 22.57 9.40
CA ARG A 265 23.67 23.34 8.71
C ARG A 265 22.30 23.02 9.28
N ARG A 266 21.33 23.90 9.03
CA ARG A 266 19.92 23.56 9.22
C ARG A 266 19.52 22.53 8.16
N VAL A 267 18.97 21.41 8.62
CA VAL A 267 18.53 20.31 7.76
C VAL A 267 17.03 20.09 7.95
N VAL A 268 16.27 20.17 6.86
CA VAL A 268 14.89 19.70 6.79
C VAL A 268 14.92 18.30 6.20
N TYR A 269 14.49 17.32 6.97
CA TYR A 269 14.37 15.93 6.55
C TYR A 269 12.92 15.62 6.24
N VAL A 270 12.66 15.09 5.04
CA VAL A 270 11.34 14.68 4.56
C VAL A 270 11.39 13.19 4.24
N GLN A 271 10.60 12.40 4.95
CA GLN A 271 10.43 10.99 4.66
C GLN A 271 9.12 10.74 3.94
N CYS A 272 9.18 9.99 2.86
CA CYS A 272 8.03 9.60 2.06
C CYS A 272 7.85 8.08 2.15
N ASN A 273 6.73 7.63 2.69
CA ASN A 273 6.44 6.21 2.77
C ASN A 273 5.79 5.72 1.47
N VAL A 274 6.11 4.48 1.09
CA VAL A 274 5.41 3.76 0.02
C VAL A 274 4.87 2.44 0.54
N GLU A 275 3.63 2.13 0.16
CA GLU A 275 3.04 0.82 0.43
C GLU A 275 3.35 -0.16 -0.69
N ARG A 276 3.85 -1.32 -0.30
CA ARG A 276 4.33 -2.42 -1.13
C ARG A 276 3.37 -2.80 -2.24
N SER A 277 2.11 -3.05 -1.92
CA SER A 277 1.13 -3.60 -2.86
C SER A 277 0.81 -2.65 -4.03
N VAL A 278 0.83 -1.34 -3.77
CA VAL A 278 0.58 -0.29 -4.78
C VAL A 278 1.85 0.23 -5.46
N TYR A 279 3.01 0.11 -4.82
CA TYR A 279 4.30 0.58 -5.34
C TYR A 279 5.02 -0.45 -6.23
N LEU A 280 5.13 -1.69 -5.77
CA LEU A 280 6.02 -2.67 -6.38
C LEU A 280 5.47 -3.15 -7.73
N GLY A 281 6.31 -3.14 -8.76
CA GLY A 281 5.90 -3.46 -10.14
C GLY A 281 4.85 -2.50 -10.74
N ASN A 282 4.62 -1.33 -10.14
CA ASN A 282 3.71 -0.32 -10.68
C ASN A 282 4.51 0.84 -11.30
N PRO A 283 4.68 0.88 -12.64
CA PRO A 283 5.41 1.96 -13.30
C PRO A 283 4.69 3.31 -13.25
N LYS A 284 3.36 3.31 -13.02
CA LYS A 284 2.53 4.51 -12.91
C LYS A 284 2.38 5.02 -11.47
N TYR A 285 3.10 4.43 -10.51
CA TYR A 285 3.04 4.87 -9.12
C TYR A 285 3.46 6.35 -9.01
N LEU A 286 2.77 7.13 -8.17
CA LEU A 286 2.88 8.59 -8.14
C LEU A 286 4.33 9.08 -8.06
N TYR A 287 5.14 8.53 -7.17
CA TYR A 287 6.56 8.92 -7.05
C TYR A 287 7.43 8.55 -8.26
N ARG A 288 7.04 7.55 -9.08
CA ARG A 288 7.78 7.17 -10.30
C ARG A 288 7.57 8.18 -11.40
N THR A 289 6.33 8.64 -11.55
CA THR A 289 5.94 9.62 -12.57
C THR A 289 6.17 11.06 -12.13
N HIS A 290 6.43 11.29 -10.84
CA HIS A 290 6.61 12.62 -10.29
C HIS A 290 7.89 13.31 -10.84
N PRO A 291 7.81 14.53 -11.41
CA PRO A 291 8.92 15.17 -12.12
C PRO A 291 10.11 15.52 -11.23
N PHE A 292 9.87 15.83 -9.95
CA PHE A 292 10.93 16.11 -8.97
C PHE A 292 11.65 14.84 -8.50
N ILE A 293 10.90 13.74 -8.32
CA ILE A 293 11.38 12.51 -7.68
C ILE A 293 11.95 11.56 -8.72
N LYS A 294 11.10 11.08 -9.65
CA LYS A 294 11.41 10.04 -10.63
C LYS A 294 11.99 8.76 -9.99
N VAL A 295 11.30 8.19 -9.01
CA VAL A 295 11.84 7.04 -8.27
C VAL A 295 12.01 5.82 -9.17
N THR A 296 13.23 5.27 -9.21
CA THR A 296 13.55 4.05 -9.97
C THR A 296 13.51 2.82 -9.07
N GLY A 297 13.96 2.95 -7.83
CA GLY A 297 13.92 1.94 -6.77
C GLY A 297 13.90 2.59 -5.39
N ILE A 298 13.59 1.79 -4.36
CA ILE A 298 13.69 2.23 -2.96
C ILE A 298 14.78 1.42 -2.24
N PRO A 299 15.52 2.01 -1.29
CA PRO A 299 15.42 3.41 -0.85
C PRO A 299 15.83 4.39 -1.95
N HIS A 300 15.11 5.51 -2.05
CA HIS A 300 15.46 6.61 -2.96
C HIS A 300 15.81 7.82 -2.10
N PHE A 301 17.07 8.19 -2.12
CA PHE A 301 17.62 9.21 -1.24
C PHE A 301 18.10 10.39 -2.06
N MET A 302 17.62 11.58 -1.72
CA MET A 302 17.96 12.81 -2.42
C MET A 302 18.38 13.86 -1.41
N VAL A 303 19.43 14.61 -1.74
CA VAL A 303 19.92 15.72 -0.93
C VAL A 303 20.04 16.94 -1.82
N PHE A 304 19.51 18.04 -1.34
CA PHE A 304 19.53 19.33 -2.00
C PHE A 304 20.05 20.40 -1.05
N GLN A 305 20.74 21.40 -1.60
CA GLN A 305 21.00 22.65 -0.89
C GLN A 305 20.14 23.75 -1.49
N GLN A 306 19.50 24.54 -0.64
CA GLN A 306 18.80 25.74 -1.06
C GLN A 306 19.82 26.80 -1.49
N GLY A 307 19.82 27.16 -2.76
CA GLY A 307 20.50 28.35 -3.27
C GLY A 307 19.56 29.55 -3.35
N GLU A 308 20.07 30.68 -3.81
CA GLU A 308 19.25 31.89 -4.03
C GLU A 308 18.13 31.67 -5.07
N GLY A 309 18.40 30.86 -6.11
CA GLY A 309 17.45 30.54 -7.18
C GLY A 309 16.66 29.24 -6.98
N GLY A 310 16.70 28.62 -5.80
CA GLY A 310 16.03 27.36 -5.50
C GLY A 310 16.98 26.19 -5.19
N LEU A 311 16.42 24.99 -5.16
CA LEU A 311 17.12 23.76 -4.77
C LEU A 311 18.17 23.34 -5.81
N LYS A 312 19.40 23.08 -5.34
CA LYS A 312 20.49 22.50 -6.12
C LYS A 312 20.74 21.07 -5.65
N ASP A 313 20.77 20.12 -6.58
CA ASP A 313 21.10 18.72 -6.32
C ASP A 313 22.53 18.56 -5.77
N ILE A 314 22.67 17.86 -4.64
CA ILE A 314 23.96 17.44 -4.08
C ILE A 314 24.18 15.94 -4.29
N CYS A 315 23.14 15.14 -4.04
CA CYS A 315 23.23 13.68 -4.04
C CYS A 315 21.88 13.08 -4.43
N ARG A 316 21.90 12.03 -5.26
CA ARG A 316 20.76 11.14 -5.52
C ARG A 316 21.24 9.70 -5.54
N GLU A 317 20.68 8.87 -4.68
CA GLU A 317 21.05 7.46 -4.52
C GLU A 317 19.80 6.58 -4.57
N SER A 318 19.86 5.46 -5.30
CA SER A 318 18.79 4.46 -5.37
C SER A 318 19.23 3.06 -4.94
N THR A 319 20.49 2.90 -4.55
CA THR A 319 21.07 1.63 -4.11
C THR A 319 21.84 1.81 -2.80
N PRO A 320 21.65 0.92 -1.81
CA PRO A 320 22.21 1.09 -0.48
C PRO A 320 23.67 0.60 -0.41
N TRP A 321 24.65 1.33 -0.95
CA TRP A 321 26.04 0.87 -0.81
C TRP A 321 27.07 1.95 -0.40
N GLU A 322 27.05 3.20 -0.86
CA GLU A 322 28.14 4.13 -0.46
C GLU A 322 27.83 5.65 -0.43
N GLY A 323 26.88 6.15 -1.22
CA GLY A 323 26.70 7.62 -1.38
C GLY A 323 25.95 8.33 -0.26
N TYR A 324 25.35 7.59 0.67
CA TYR A 324 24.46 8.13 1.70
C TYR A 324 25.15 9.03 2.73
N GLU A 325 26.46 8.86 2.94
CA GLU A 325 27.23 9.62 3.95
C GLU A 325 28.23 10.59 3.31
N LYS A 326 28.76 10.27 2.11
CA LYS A 326 29.84 11.02 1.43
C LYS A 326 29.52 12.49 1.14
N TRP A 327 28.23 12.84 1.03
CA TRP A 327 27.83 14.23 0.74
C TRP A 327 28.01 15.17 1.94
N VAL A 328 28.03 14.64 3.17
CA VAL A 328 28.12 15.46 4.39
C VAL A 328 29.46 16.18 4.49
N GLU A 329 30.53 15.58 3.97
CA GLU A 329 31.86 16.19 3.93
C GLU A 329 31.91 17.46 3.06
N LYS A 330 31.00 17.60 2.09
CA LYS A 330 30.93 18.71 1.14
C LYS A 330 30.11 19.91 1.64
N LEU A 331 29.44 19.79 2.79
CA LEU A 331 28.63 20.84 3.42
C LEU A 331 29.47 21.85 4.19
#